data_AF-A0A7C8DWW3-F1
#
_entry.id   AF-A0A7C8DWW3-F1
#
_cell.length_a   1.000
_cell.length_b   1.000
_cell.length_c   1.000
_cell.angle_alpha   90.00
_cell.angle_beta   90.00
_cell.angle_gamma   90.00
#
_symmetry.space_group_name_H-M   'P 1'
#
loop_
_entity.id
_entity.type
_entity.pdbx_description
1 polymer ?
#
loop_
_entity_poly.entity_id
_entity_poly.type
_entity_poly.pdbx_seq_one_letter_code
_entity_poly.pdbx_strand_id
1 'polypeptide(L)'
;MKGANHPLECELAVIGCGLSGFSAALFAAERGISTVLTGVSGATMFASGLLDLLGTHPVETGTRWQDPWAAMEVLFKDHPDHPYARIGREAIAGSLEKVVSFLKSEGLPYLKAGSGNSEVMTPLGTTKYTYYVPQTMWHGVKALQEKRPCLIVGFKGLTDFSAVQIAETMADRWPGIRGTDVVFPGSEKIVGLVSGDIMARDMEFPGNLEKLVHEIRPFLENAEAVGLPAVLGMNRSHEIVEELSAELNRPVFEIPTMPLSVPGLRLNEAFTSGLSARGVRFFVPNRVT
;
A
#
# COMPACT_ATOMS: atom_id res chain seq x y z
N MET A 1 -31.73 21.92 23.75
CA MET A 1 -31.14 21.20 24.90
C MET A 1 -29.67 20.99 24.60
N LYS A 2 -28.75 21.68 25.30
CA LYS A 2 -27.32 21.41 25.22
C LYS A 2 -27.11 20.02 25.83
N GLY A 3 -26.67 19.05 25.03
CA GLY A 3 -26.35 17.72 25.53
C GLY A 3 -25.34 17.84 26.66
N ALA A 4 -25.57 17.15 27.77
CA ALA A 4 -24.65 17.13 28.89
C ALA A 4 -23.29 16.61 28.42
N ASN A 5 -22.27 17.49 28.39
CA ASN A 5 -20.87 17.12 28.17
C ASN A 5 -20.45 16.22 29.34
N HIS A 6 -20.55 14.91 29.14
CA HIS A 6 -19.96 13.97 30.07
C HIS A 6 -18.45 13.93 29.80
N PRO A 7 -17.59 14.09 30.82
CA PRO A 7 -16.16 13.96 30.64
C PRO A 7 -15.86 12.55 30.12
N LEU A 8 -15.06 12.48 29.06
CA LEU A 8 -14.65 11.23 28.50
C LEU A 8 -13.41 10.73 29.24
N GLU A 9 -13.57 9.65 30.01
CA GLU A 9 -12.48 9.04 30.75
C GLU A 9 -11.69 8.06 29.87
N CYS A 10 -10.37 8.24 29.79
CA CYS A 10 -9.43 7.31 29.19
C CYS A 10 -8.04 7.46 29.84
N GLU A 11 -7.22 6.42 29.79
CA GLU A 11 -5.84 6.46 30.27
C GLU A 11 -4.88 7.08 29.23
N LEU A 12 -5.18 6.91 27.94
CA LEU A 12 -4.38 7.47 26.85
C LEU A 12 -5.25 8.19 25.81
N ALA A 13 -4.92 9.46 25.56
CA ALA A 13 -5.44 10.21 24.43
C ALA A 13 -4.34 10.37 23.37
N VAL A 14 -4.60 9.88 22.15
CA VAL A 14 -3.72 10.01 20.99
C VAL A 14 -4.29 11.06 20.05
N ILE A 15 -3.51 12.12 19.78
CA ILE A 15 -3.87 13.19 18.85
C ILE A 15 -3.10 12.96 17.54
N GLY A 16 -3.81 12.49 16.52
CA GLY A 16 -3.27 12.21 15.19
C GLY A 16 -3.76 10.87 14.64
N CYS A 17 -4.36 10.90 13.45
CA CYS A 17 -4.92 9.73 12.74
C CYS A 17 -3.99 9.23 11.61
N GLY A 18 -2.67 9.32 11.83
CA GLY A 18 -1.67 8.77 10.92
C GLY A 18 -1.13 7.43 11.40
N LEU A 19 -0.20 6.84 10.65
CA LEU A 19 0.41 5.54 11.00
C LEU A 19 1.01 5.52 12.41
N SER A 20 1.65 6.60 12.86
CA SER A 20 2.20 6.70 14.22
C SER A 20 1.11 6.70 15.29
N GLY A 21 0.01 7.43 15.08
CA GLY A 21 -1.12 7.46 16.01
C GLY A 21 -1.87 6.14 16.08
N PHE A 22 -2.12 5.51 14.92
CA PHE A 22 -2.68 4.16 14.86
C PHE A 22 -1.78 3.13 15.53
N SER A 23 -0.46 3.21 15.32
CA SER A 23 0.51 2.33 15.97
C SER A 23 0.53 2.54 17.50
N ALA A 24 0.53 3.80 17.97
CA ALA A 24 0.46 4.08 19.40
C ALA A 24 -0.82 3.50 20.03
N ALA A 25 -1.97 3.68 19.38
CA ALA A 25 -3.24 3.13 19.84
C ALA A 25 -3.26 1.60 19.83
N LEU A 26 -2.69 0.94 18.80
CA LEU A 26 -2.53 -0.51 18.75
C LEU A 26 -1.72 -1.02 19.95
N PHE A 27 -0.58 -0.39 20.21
CA PHE A 27 0.33 -0.83 21.27
C PHE A 27 -0.26 -0.61 22.66
N ALA A 28 -1.07 0.43 22.84
CA ALA A 28 -1.80 0.71 24.08
C ALA A 28 -2.96 -0.27 24.27
N ALA A 29 -3.77 -0.49 23.24
CA ALA A 29 -4.91 -1.41 23.27
C ALA A 29 -4.49 -2.85 23.61
N GLU A 30 -3.39 -3.34 23.02
CA GLU A 30 -2.85 -4.67 23.35
C GLU A 30 -2.32 -4.80 24.79
N ARG A 31 -2.12 -3.67 25.48
CA ARG A 31 -1.73 -3.63 26.90
C ARG A 31 -2.93 -3.38 27.82
N GLY A 32 -4.16 -3.38 27.28
CA GLY A 32 -5.37 -3.10 28.05
C GLY A 32 -5.52 -1.63 28.46
N ILE A 33 -4.73 -0.71 27.87
CA ILE A 33 -4.80 0.72 28.18
C ILE A 33 -5.99 1.32 27.42
N SER A 34 -6.96 1.86 28.16
CA SER A 34 -8.12 2.52 27.59
C SER A 34 -7.69 3.73 26.74
N THR A 35 -7.91 3.62 25.42
CA THR A 35 -7.34 4.55 24.46
C THR A 35 -8.41 5.28 23.67
N VAL A 36 -8.20 6.58 23.49
CA VAL A 36 -8.99 7.45 22.63
C VAL A 36 -8.08 8.03 21.56
N LEU A 37 -8.56 8.00 20.32
CA LEU A 37 -7.86 8.56 19.17
C LEU A 37 -8.71 9.67 18.56
N THR A 38 -8.11 10.84 18.37
CA THR A 38 -8.76 12.02 17.78
C THR A 38 -7.84 12.75 16.81
N GLY A 39 -8.41 13.65 16.01
CA GLY A 39 -7.70 14.46 15.02
C GLY A 39 -8.39 14.44 13.67
N VAL A 40 -7.64 14.82 12.64
CA VAL A 40 -8.09 14.80 11.24
C VAL A 40 -7.64 13.49 10.61
N SER A 41 -8.59 12.68 10.12
CA SER A 41 -8.27 11.54 9.24
C SER A 41 -7.86 12.06 7.86
N GLY A 42 -6.89 11.42 7.23
CA GLY A 42 -6.40 11.89 5.94
C GLY A 42 -5.10 11.25 5.50
N ALA A 43 -4.03 11.48 6.27
CA ALA A 43 -2.66 11.23 5.81
C ALA A 43 -2.42 9.79 5.33
N THR A 44 -2.96 8.80 6.03
CA THR A 44 -2.82 7.37 5.67
C THR A 44 -3.45 7.04 4.31
N MET A 45 -4.52 7.75 3.92
CA MET A 45 -5.19 7.55 2.63
C MET A 45 -4.35 8.04 1.43
N PHE A 46 -3.36 8.89 1.67
CA PHE A 46 -2.39 9.34 0.65
C PHE A 46 -1.16 8.43 0.56
N ALA A 47 -1.07 7.38 1.39
CA ALA A 47 0.05 6.45 1.35
C ALA A 47 0.00 5.56 0.11
N SER A 48 1.16 5.09 -0.36
CA SER A 48 1.25 4.10 -1.45
C SER A 48 0.88 2.67 -1.04
N GLY A 49 0.62 2.44 0.25
CA GLY A 49 0.48 1.11 0.84
C GLY A 49 1.81 0.41 1.13
N LEU A 50 2.95 0.94 0.70
CA LEU A 50 4.28 0.38 1.03
C LEU A 50 4.73 0.81 2.43
N LEU A 51 5.47 -0.04 3.14
CA LEU A 51 6.12 0.32 4.41
C LEU A 51 7.64 0.35 4.21
N ASP A 52 8.18 1.56 4.13
CA ASP A 52 9.59 1.79 3.85
C ASP A 52 10.45 1.69 5.11
N LEU A 53 11.67 1.15 4.96
CA LEU A 53 12.73 1.23 5.97
C LEU A 53 14.03 1.65 5.28
N LEU A 54 14.46 2.89 5.53
CA LEU A 54 15.74 3.46 5.12
C LEU A 54 16.30 2.96 3.77
N GLY A 55 15.55 3.17 2.70
CA GLY A 55 15.94 2.75 1.34
C GLY A 55 16.99 3.66 0.68
N THR A 56 17.22 4.86 1.22
CA THR A 56 18.17 5.85 0.70
C THR A 56 18.81 6.62 1.87
N HIS A 57 20.15 6.64 1.94
CA HIS A 57 20.93 7.44 2.90
C HIS A 57 22.42 7.49 2.49
N PRO A 58 23.13 8.63 2.54
CA PRO A 58 22.61 9.98 2.73
C PRO A 58 21.76 10.42 1.54
N VAL A 59 20.75 11.24 1.81
CA VAL A 59 19.78 11.71 0.79
C VAL A 59 20.47 12.55 -0.28
N GLU A 60 21.48 13.33 0.10
CA GLU A 60 22.22 14.25 -0.75
C GLU A 60 22.95 13.52 -1.89
N THR A 61 23.44 12.31 -1.61
CA THR A 61 24.14 11.47 -2.60
C THR A 61 23.20 10.51 -3.32
N GLY A 62 21.96 10.36 -2.85
CA GLY A 62 20.99 9.41 -3.40
C GLY A 62 21.40 7.94 -3.23
N THR A 63 22.31 7.63 -2.30
CA THR A 63 22.83 6.26 -2.11
C THR A 63 21.70 5.33 -1.69
N ARG A 64 21.42 4.32 -2.53
CA ARG A 64 20.32 3.36 -2.34
C ARG A 64 20.77 2.13 -1.56
N TRP A 65 19.93 1.64 -0.65
CA TRP A 65 20.24 0.52 0.24
C TRP A 65 19.23 -0.63 0.12
N GLN A 66 19.75 -1.80 -0.24
CA GLN A 66 19.01 -3.05 -0.13
C GLN A 66 19.04 -3.60 1.30
N ASP A 67 20.12 -3.40 2.06
CA ASP A 67 20.15 -3.73 3.49
C ASP A 67 19.85 -2.48 4.33
N PRO A 68 18.62 -2.33 4.86
CA PRO A 68 18.27 -1.16 5.65
C PRO A 68 18.96 -1.11 7.02
N TRP A 69 19.46 -2.25 7.52
CA TRP A 69 20.14 -2.32 8.82
C TRP A 69 21.57 -1.82 8.70
N ALA A 70 22.27 -2.20 7.63
CA ALA A 70 23.56 -1.60 7.30
C ALA A 70 23.43 -0.08 7.04
N ALA A 71 22.36 0.34 6.36
CA ALA A 71 22.07 1.77 6.16
C ALA A 71 21.86 2.50 7.50
N MET A 72 21.21 1.86 8.48
CA MET A 72 21.00 2.44 9.80
C MET A 72 22.31 2.60 10.59
N GLU A 73 23.24 1.66 10.46
CA GLU A 73 24.57 1.81 11.07
C GLU A 73 25.33 3.02 10.51
N VAL A 74 25.17 3.30 9.21
CA VAL A 74 25.73 4.51 8.59
C VAL A 74 24.99 5.76 9.10
N LEU A 75 23.65 5.74 9.12
CA LEU A 75 22.83 6.84 9.64
C LEU A 75 23.22 7.22 11.07
N PHE A 76 23.47 6.25 11.95
CA PHE A 76 23.84 6.51 13.34
C PHE A 76 25.25 7.07 13.49
N LYS A 77 26.17 6.74 12.56
CA LYS A 77 27.50 7.34 12.52
C LYS A 77 27.43 8.79 12.04
N ASP A 78 26.64 9.05 11.00
CA ASP A 78 26.49 10.39 10.41
C ASP A 78 25.67 11.31 11.33
N HIS A 79 24.67 10.76 12.03
CA HIS A 79 23.75 11.48 12.91
C HIS A 79 23.52 10.72 14.24
N PRO A 80 24.47 10.78 15.18
CA PRO A 80 24.37 10.06 16.47
C PRO A 80 23.14 10.44 17.31
N ASP A 81 22.66 11.68 17.18
CA ASP A 81 21.49 12.20 17.92
C ASP A 81 20.14 11.87 17.23
N HIS A 82 20.16 11.13 16.12
CA HIS A 82 18.95 10.76 15.40
C HIS A 82 18.00 9.94 16.29
N PRO A 83 16.66 10.18 16.28
CA PRO A 83 15.73 9.46 17.15
C PRO A 83 15.83 7.93 17.08
N TYR A 84 16.08 7.37 15.89
CA TYR A 84 16.26 5.92 15.71
C TYR A 84 17.56 5.38 16.33
N ALA A 85 18.61 6.20 16.47
CA ALA A 85 19.84 5.79 17.16
C ALA A 85 19.59 5.54 18.67
N ARG A 86 18.57 6.17 19.24
CA ARG A 86 18.19 6.03 20.67
C ARG A 86 17.29 4.81 20.95
N ILE A 87 16.62 4.27 19.93
CA ILE A 87 15.66 3.16 20.05
C ILE A 87 16.35 1.81 19.84
N GLY A 88 17.32 1.76 18.91
CA GLY A 88 18.04 0.54 18.57
C GLY A 88 17.27 -0.37 17.60
N ARG A 89 18.01 -1.29 16.98
CA ARG A 89 17.54 -2.16 15.89
C ARG A 89 16.39 -3.07 16.32
N GLU A 90 16.51 -3.73 17.47
CA GLU A 90 15.59 -4.76 17.93
C GLU A 90 14.19 -4.18 18.17
N ALA A 91 14.12 -3.00 18.79
CA ALA A 91 12.87 -2.31 19.05
C ALA A 91 12.20 -1.81 17.76
N ILE A 92 12.97 -1.35 16.77
CA ILE A 92 12.44 -0.97 15.45
C ILE A 92 11.88 -2.20 14.74
N ALA A 93 12.66 -3.29 14.67
CA ALA A 93 12.25 -4.54 14.01
C ALA A 93 10.98 -5.12 14.64
N GLY A 94 10.94 -5.25 15.97
CA GLY A 94 9.78 -5.76 16.69
C GLY A 94 8.55 -4.88 16.55
N SER A 95 8.72 -3.56 16.46
CA SER A 95 7.59 -2.64 16.25
C SER A 95 6.98 -2.79 14.86
N LEU A 96 7.81 -2.90 13.82
CA LEU A 96 7.35 -3.13 12.45
C LEU A 96 6.63 -4.48 12.32
N GLU A 97 7.21 -5.54 12.89
CA GLU A 97 6.62 -6.87 12.85
C GLU A 97 5.26 -6.92 13.56
N LYS A 98 5.12 -6.20 14.67
CA LYS A 98 3.85 -6.06 15.38
C LYS A 98 2.77 -5.37 14.53
N VAL A 99 3.11 -4.25 13.88
CA VAL A 99 2.19 -3.55 12.99
C VAL A 99 1.78 -4.43 11.81
N VAL A 100 2.73 -5.11 11.16
CA VAL A 100 2.44 -6.01 10.04
C VAL A 100 1.61 -7.22 10.47
N SER A 101 1.85 -7.76 11.67
CA SER A 101 1.05 -8.86 12.23
C SER A 101 -0.40 -8.43 12.47
N PHE A 102 -0.60 -7.22 12.99
CA PHE A 102 -1.93 -6.62 13.10
C PHE A 102 -2.60 -6.46 11.73
N LEU A 103 -1.91 -5.86 10.74
CA LEU A 103 -2.47 -5.68 9.40
C LEU A 103 -2.87 -7.01 8.75
N LYS A 104 -2.04 -8.05 8.94
CA LYS A 104 -2.37 -9.41 8.53
C LYS A 104 -3.64 -9.95 9.19
N SER A 105 -3.85 -9.70 10.49
CA SER A 105 -5.09 -10.09 11.17
C SER A 105 -6.33 -9.35 10.68
N GLU A 106 -6.15 -8.16 10.10
CA GLU A 106 -7.21 -7.36 9.47
C GLU A 106 -7.33 -7.62 7.95
N GLY A 107 -6.78 -8.73 7.44
CA GLY A 107 -6.92 -9.12 6.04
C GLY A 107 -5.98 -8.40 5.06
N LEU A 108 -4.99 -7.66 5.55
CA LEU A 108 -4.00 -6.92 4.76
C LEU A 108 -2.58 -7.49 5.00
N PRO A 109 -2.26 -8.65 4.41
CA PRO A 109 -0.94 -9.26 4.55
C PRO A 109 0.14 -8.47 3.81
N TYR A 110 1.32 -8.40 4.43
CA TYR A 110 2.53 -7.82 3.84
C TYR A 110 3.63 -8.86 3.79
N LEU A 111 4.45 -8.79 2.74
CA LEU A 111 5.58 -9.66 2.47
C LEU A 111 6.89 -8.86 2.47
N LYS A 112 8.01 -9.54 2.70
CA LYS A 112 9.36 -8.96 2.65
C LYS A 112 10.40 -9.98 2.19
N ALA A 113 11.52 -9.48 1.64
CA ALA A 113 12.65 -10.30 1.19
C ALA A 113 13.64 -10.54 2.34
N GLY A 114 13.28 -11.44 3.28
CA GLY A 114 14.13 -11.74 4.43
C GLY A 114 14.32 -10.51 5.34
N SER A 115 15.56 -10.06 5.51
CA SER A 115 15.92 -8.85 6.27
C SER A 115 16.21 -7.63 5.39
N GLY A 116 16.11 -7.74 4.07
CA GLY A 116 16.41 -6.66 3.13
C GLY A 116 15.18 -5.96 2.58
N ASN A 117 15.40 -4.77 2.04
CA ASN A 117 14.45 -4.06 1.19
C ASN A 117 14.27 -4.78 -0.16
N SER A 118 13.07 -4.65 -0.72
CA SER A 118 12.71 -5.06 -2.07
C SER A 118 12.65 -3.84 -3.00
N GLU A 119 13.09 -4.00 -4.24
CA GLU A 119 12.88 -2.98 -5.27
C GLU A 119 11.46 -3.12 -5.83
N VAL A 120 10.68 -2.05 -5.79
CA VAL A 120 9.29 -1.99 -6.28
C VAL A 120 9.13 -0.87 -7.29
N MET A 121 8.21 -1.05 -8.24
CA MET A 121 7.86 -0.05 -9.24
C MET A 121 6.98 1.05 -8.64
N THR A 122 7.14 2.27 -9.13
CA THR A 122 6.30 3.44 -8.81
C THR A 122 5.31 3.72 -9.95
N PRO A 123 4.22 4.46 -9.71
CA PRO A 123 3.30 4.89 -10.78
C PRO A 123 3.96 5.72 -11.89
N LEU A 124 5.15 6.25 -11.66
CA LEU A 124 5.89 7.05 -12.64
C LEU A 124 6.79 6.21 -13.56
N GLY A 125 6.78 4.88 -13.44
CA GLY A 125 7.71 4.03 -14.18
C GLY A 125 9.14 4.13 -13.65
N THR A 126 9.31 4.48 -12.38
CA THR A 126 10.61 4.40 -11.69
C THR A 126 10.56 3.31 -10.63
N THR A 127 11.62 3.16 -9.86
CA THR A 127 11.68 2.17 -8.78
C THR A 127 12.14 2.79 -7.47
N LYS A 128 11.69 2.24 -6.35
CA LYS A 128 12.19 2.57 -5.00
C LYS A 128 12.48 1.30 -4.22
N TYR A 129 13.25 1.44 -3.14
CA TYR A 129 13.42 0.39 -2.13
C TYR A 129 12.40 0.55 -1.02
N THR A 130 11.83 -0.57 -0.57
CA THR A 130 10.85 -0.62 0.51
C THR A 130 10.98 -1.92 1.29
N TYR A 131 10.55 -1.96 2.55
CA TYR A 131 10.84 -3.10 3.43
C TYR A 131 9.72 -4.13 3.46
N TYR A 132 8.49 -3.67 3.69
CA TYR A 132 7.30 -4.51 3.57
C TYR A 132 6.44 -4.05 2.40
N VAL A 133 6.00 -5.02 1.61
CA VAL A 133 5.22 -4.85 0.39
C VAL A 133 3.86 -5.51 0.59
N PRO A 134 2.73 -4.85 0.28
CA PRO A 134 1.42 -5.52 0.26
C PRO A 134 1.48 -6.77 -0.60
N GLN A 135 0.83 -7.84 -0.16
CA GLN A 135 0.88 -9.11 -0.90
C GLN A 135 0.42 -8.98 -2.35
N THR A 136 -0.56 -8.09 -2.62
CA THR A 136 -1.07 -7.80 -3.96
C THR A 136 -0.02 -7.23 -4.91
N MET A 137 1.08 -6.64 -4.40
CA MET A 137 2.16 -6.06 -5.21
C MET A 137 3.38 -6.98 -5.34
N TRP A 138 3.40 -8.10 -4.59
CA TRP A 138 4.61 -8.92 -4.42
C TRP A 138 5.06 -9.63 -5.68
N HIS A 139 4.14 -10.05 -6.54
CA HIS A 139 4.50 -10.63 -7.84
C HIS A 139 5.28 -9.63 -8.71
N GLY A 140 5.03 -8.33 -8.56
CA GLY A 140 5.77 -7.26 -9.24
C GLY A 140 7.23 -7.16 -8.80
N VAL A 141 7.52 -7.39 -7.51
CA VAL A 141 8.90 -7.47 -6.99
C VAL A 141 9.66 -8.59 -7.71
N LYS A 142 9.06 -9.79 -7.75
CA LYS A 142 9.68 -10.97 -8.39
C LYS A 142 9.87 -10.77 -9.88
N ALA A 143 8.84 -10.27 -10.57
CA ALA A 143 8.88 -10.04 -12.01
C ALA A 143 9.96 -9.01 -12.38
N LEU A 144 10.11 -7.93 -11.58
CA LEU A 144 11.15 -6.92 -11.78
C LEU A 144 12.55 -7.46 -11.51
N GLN A 145 12.73 -8.26 -10.45
CA GLN A 145 14.02 -8.86 -10.09
C GLN A 145 14.50 -9.84 -11.18
N GLU A 146 13.60 -10.68 -11.67
CA GLU A 146 13.88 -11.71 -12.66
C GLU A 146 13.80 -11.20 -14.10
N LYS A 147 13.36 -9.95 -14.31
CA LYS A 147 13.17 -9.32 -15.62
C LYS A 147 12.26 -10.12 -16.55
N ARG A 148 11.21 -10.74 -15.98
CA ARG A 148 10.22 -11.51 -16.75
C ARG A 148 9.49 -10.59 -17.74
N PRO A 149 9.28 -10.97 -19.01
CA PRO A 149 8.45 -10.20 -19.93
C PRO A 149 7.11 -9.84 -19.26
N CYS A 150 6.73 -8.56 -19.28
CA CYS A 150 5.64 -8.09 -18.43
C CYS A 150 4.69 -7.19 -19.19
N LEU A 151 3.39 -7.45 -19.06
CA LEU A 151 2.34 -6.58 -19.56
C LEU A 151 1.85 -5.68 -18.44
N ILE A 152 2.00 -4.37 -18.59
CA ILE A 152 1.35 -3.38 -17.74
C ILE A 152 0.03 -3.00 -18.39
N VAL A 153 -1.06 -3.14 -17.66
CA VAL A 153 -2.42 -2.84 -18.10
C VAL A 153 -2.93 -1.62 -17.35
N GLY A 154 -3.26 -0.57 -18.08
CA GLY A 154 -3.97 0.60 -17.57
C GLY A 154 -5.46 0.53 -17.91
N PHE A 155 -6.24 1.44 -17.31
CA PHE A 155 -7.67 1.53 -17.54
C PHE A 155 -8.03 2.85 -18.19
N LYS A 156 -8.79 2.78 -19.29
CA LYS A 156 -9.33 3.97 -19.94
C LYS A 156 -10.18 4.75 -18.94
N GLY A 157 -9.87 6.04 -18.76
CA GLY A 157 -10.54 6.95 -17.82
C GLY A 157 -9.87 7.09 -16.45
N LEU A 158 -8.87 6.26 -16.13
CA LEU A 158 -8.03 6.42 -14.94
C LEU A 158 -6.84 7.33 -15.27
N THR A 159 -6.94 8.62 -14.94
CA THR A 159 -5.96 9.60 -15.43
C THR A 159 -4.65 9.66 -14.65
N ASP A 160 -4.61 9.07 -13.45
CA ASP A 160 -3.47 9.08 -12.55
C ASP A 160 -2.58 7.83 -12.70
N PHE A 161 -2.80 7.05 -13.75
CA PHE A 161 -2.02 5.86 -14.10
C PHE A 161 -1.87 5.73 -15.61
N SER A 162 -0.63 5.59 -16.11
CA SER A 162 -0.36 5.37 -17.54
C SER A 162 0.53 4.15 -17.72
N ALA A 163 -0.06 3.07 -18.25
CA ALA A 163 0.68 1.83 -18.51
C ALA A 163 1.79 2.02 -19.57
N VAL A 164 1.49 2.81 -20.60
CA VAL A 164 2.44 3.14 -21.67
C VAL A 164 3.63 3.92 -21.10
N GLN A 165 3.38 4.99 -20.32
CA GLN A 165 4.46 5.77 -19.71
C GLN A 165 5.33 4.91 -18.78
N ILE A 166 4.70 4.06 -17.97
CA ILE A 166 5.42 3.15 -17.06
C ILE A 166 6.34 2.22 -17.85
N ALA A 167 5.82 1.59 -18.91
CA ALA A 167 6.60 0.69 -19.75
C ALA A 167 7.74 1.42 -20.48
N GLU A 168 7.49 2.59 -21.06
CA GLU A 168 8.51 3.39 -21.76
C GLU A 168 9.63 3.84 -20.81
N THR A 169 9.29 4.32 -19.61
CA THR A 169 10.28 4.77 -18.63
C THR A 169 11.15 3.61 -18.12
N MET A 170 10.59 2.39 -18.09
CA MET A 170 11.28 1.19 -17.59
C MET A 170 11.96 0.37 -18.68
N ALA A 171 11.77 0.69 -19.97
CA ALA A 171 12.20 -0.15 -21.09
C ALA A 171 13.67 -0.55 -21.03
N ASP A 172 14.56 0.39 -20.67
CA ASP A 172 16.00 0.15 -20.54
C ASP A 172 16.35 -0.79 -19.37
N ARG A 173 15.55 -0.76 -18.29
CA ARG A 173 15.80 -1.51 -17.05
C ARG A 173 15.02 -2.81 -16.96
N TRP A 174 14.00 -2.98 -17.79
CA TRP A 174 13.14 -4.15 -17.81
C TRP A 174 12.81 -4.54 -19.26
N PRO A 175 13.76 -5.20 -19.96
CA PRO A 175 13.53 -5.67 -21.32
C PRO A 175 12.27 -6.54 -21.40
N GLY A 176 11.40 -6.28 -22.37
CA GLY A 176 10.15 -7.01 -22.55
C GLY A 176 8.98 -6.52 -21.70
N ILE A 177 9.12 -5.38 -20.99
CA ILE A 177 7.98 -4.66 -20.45
C ILE A 177 7.20 -3.97 -21.58
N ARG A 178 5.87 -4.09 -21.57
CA ARG A 178 4.96 -3.49 -22.55
C ARG A 178 3.76 -2.88 -21.82
N GLY A 179 3.22 -1.78 -22.34
CA GLY A 179 2.05 -1.10 -21.78
C GLY A 179 0.86 -1.13 -22.72
N THR A 180 -0.35 -1.35 -22.21
CA THR A 180 -1.60 -1.20 -22.96
C THR A 180 -2.73 -0.70 -22.05
N ASP A 181 -3.75 -0.08 -22.62
CA ASP A 181 -4.94 0.34 -21.90
C ASP A 181 -6.17 -0.44 -22.35
N VAL A 182 -6.91 -1.00 -21.40
CA VAL A 182 -8.16 -1.73 -21.64
C VAL A 182 -9.37 -0.96 -21.10
N VAL A 183 -10.57 -1.39 -21.49
CA VAL A 183 -11.80 -0.87 -20.90
C VAL A 183 -12.00 -1.54 -19.53
N PHE A 184 -12.29 -0.74 -18.51
CA PHE A 184 -12.63 -1.29 -17.19
C PHE A 184 -14.07 -1.83 -17.19
N PRO A 185 -14.35 -3.00 -16.58
CA PRO A 185 -15.70 -3.54 -16.51
C PRO A 185 -16.74 -2.55 -15.96
N GLY A 186 -17.84 -2.31 -16.67
CA GLY A 186 -18.88 -1.39 -16.23
C GLY A 186 -18.62 0.09 -16.54
N SER A 187 -17.47 0.43 -17.14
CA SER A 187 -17.15 1.80 -17.57
C SER A 187 -17.46 2.09 -19.04
N GLU A 188 -18.12 1.15 -19.75
CA GLU A 188 -18.32 1.23 -21.21
C GLU A 188 -19.13 2.45 -21.65
N LYS A 189 -19.91 3.03 -20.74
CA LYS A 189 -20.75 4.23 -20.96
C LYS A 189 -20.36 5.43 -20.11
N ILE A 190 -19.32 5.32 -19.28
CA ILE A 190 -18.91 6.40 -18.40
C ILE A 190 -18.09 7.40 -19.20
N VAL A 191 -18.64 8.60 -19.38
CA VAL A 191 -17.95 9.72 -20.01
C VAL A 191 -17.38 10.58 -18.87
N GLY A 192 -16.10 10.44 -18.55
CA GLY A 192 -15.43 11.28 -17.56
C GLY A 192 -14.38 10.56 -16.74
N LEU A 193 -13.76 11.32 -15.83
CA LEU A 193 -12.78 10.84 -14.86
C LEU A 193 -13.45 9.88 -13.86
N VAL A 194 -12.87 8.69 -13.68
CA VAL A 194 -13.29 7.75 -12.63
C VAL A 194 -12.16 7.65 -11.61
N SER A 195 -12.48 7.87 -10.33
CA SER A 195 -11.50 7.74 -9.27
C SER A 195 -11.19 6.26 -8.98
N GLY A 196 -9.95 5.97 -8.56
CA GLY A 196 -9.52 4.60 -8.30
C GLY A 196 -10.34 3.88 -7.22
N ASP A 197 -10.89 4.60 -6.24
CA ASP A 197 -11.73 4.03 -5.19
C ASP A 197 -13.13 3.60 -5.68
N ILE A 198 -13.66 4.25 -6.73
CA ILE A 198 -14.88 3.78 -7.40
C ILE A 198 -14.56 2.51 -8.17
N MET A 199 -13.49 2.49 -8.97
CA MET A 199 -13.05 1.29 -9.70
C MET A 199 -12.80 0.11 -8.75
N ALA A 200 -12.20 0.36 -7.59
CA ALA A 200 -11.93 -0.68 -6.61
C ALA A 200 -13.19 -1.30 -6.02
N ARG A 201 -14.24 -0.51 -5.78
CA ARG A 201 -15.54 -1.06 -5.35
C ARG A 201 -16.24 -1.78 -6.51
N ASP A 202 -16.15 -1.23 -7.71
CA ASP A 202 -16.78 -1.81 -8.89
C ASP A 202 -16.16 -3.18 -9.24
N MET A 203 -14.86 -3.35 -9.02
CA MET A 203 -14.16 -4.63 -9.23
C MET A 203 -14.76 -5.78 -8.40
N GLU A 204 -15.38 -5.47 -7.25
CA GLU A 204 -15.99 -6.47 -6.37
C GLU A 204 -17.41 -6.88 -6.81
N PHE A 205 -17.99 -6.22 -7.82
CA PHE A 205 -19.28 -6.65 -8.37
C PHE A 205 -19.17 -7.97 -9.16
N PRO A 206 -20.13 -8.90 -8.99
CA PRO A 206 -20.14 -10.15 -9.74
C PRO A 206 -20.07 -9.95 -11.26
N GLY A 207 -19.24 -10.75 -11.94
CA GLY A 207 -19.06 -10.69 -13.39
C GLY A 207 -17.99 -9.72 -13.88
N ASN A 208 -17.50 -8.80 -13.03
CA ASN A 208 -16.51 -7.82 -13.46
C ASN A 208 -15.11 -8.43 -13.61
N LEU A 209 -14.74 -9.42 -12.79
CA LEU A 209 -13.48 -10.14 -12.95
C LEU A 209 -13.39 -10.84 -14.30
N GLU A 210 -14.45 -11.56 -14.68
CA GLU A 210 -14.51 -12.31 -15.93
C GLU A 210 -14.45 -11.38 -17.15
N LYS A 211 -15.12 -10.22 -17.07
CA LYS A 211 -15.03 -9.17 -18.10
C LYS A 211 -13.60 -8.62 -18.19
N LEU A 212 -12.96 -8.34 -17.06
CA LEU A 212 -11.58 -7.83 -17.05
C LEU A 212 -10.60 -8.85 -17.66
N VAL A 213 -10.77 -10.13 -17.32
CA VAL A 213 -10.00 -11.22 -17.94
C VAL A 213 -10.18 -11.24 -19.46
N HIS A 214 -11.42 -11.09 -19.93
CA HIS A 214 -11.72 -11.03 -21.36
C HIS A 214 -11.02 -9.88 -22.07
N GLU A 215 -10.99 -8.69 -21.46
CA GLU A 215 -10.34 -7.50 -21.99
C GLU A 215 -8.80 -7.62 -22.02
N ILE A 216 -8.19 -8.28 -21.03
CA ILE A 216 -6.72 -8.42 -20.94
C ILE A 216 -6.18 -9.51 -21.87
N ARG A 217 -6.90 -10.62 -22.03
CA ARG A 217 -6.43 -11.84 -22.70
C ARG A 217 -5.83 -11.60 -24.10
N PRO A 218 -6.40 -10.74 -24.97
CA PRO A 218 -5.85 -10.45 -26.30
C PRO A 218 -4.42 -9.87 -26.29
N PHE A 219 -4.00 -9.25 -25.20
CA PHE A 219 -2.72 -8.53 -25.09
C PHE A 219 -1.61 -9.31 -24.39
N LEU A 220 -1.91 -10.50 -23.84
CA LEU A 220 -0.96 -11.29 -23.05
C LEU A 220 0.30 -11.62 -23.87
N GLU A 221 0.13 -12.12 -25.10
CA GLU A 221 1.23 -12.53 -25.97
C GLU A 221 2.28 -13.38 -25.19
N ASN A 222 3.56 -12.95 -25.19
CA ASN A 222 4.65 -13.57 -24.45
C ASN A 222 4.82 -13.06 -23.00
N ALA A 223 3.89 -12.26 -22.47
CA ALA A 223 3.99 -11.75 -21.11
C ALA A 223 3.91 -12.90 -20.10
N GLU A 224 4.84 -12.88 -19.16
CA GLU A 224 4.97 -13.85 -18.06
C GLU A 224 4.45 -13.31 -16.74
N ALA A 225 4.16 -12.01 -16.65
CA ALA A 225 3.51 -11.36 -15.51
C ALA A 225 2.65 -10.19 -15.99
N VAL A 226 1.60 -9.86 -15.22
CA VAL A 226 0.68 -8.76 -15.55
C VAL A 226 0.60 -7.77 -14.38
N GLY A 227 0.96 -6.51 -14.63
CA GLY A 227 0.85 -5.42 -13.68
C GLY A 227 -0.39 -4.57 -13.95
N LEU A 228 -1.16 -4.24 -12.92
CA LEU A 228 -2.37 -3.40 -13.01
C LEU A 228 -2.30 -2.25 -12.00
N PRO A 229 -3.02 -1.13 -12.20
CA PRO A 229 -3.19 -0.14 -11.14
C PRO A 229 -3.77 -0.80 -9.89
N ALA A 230 -3.35 -0.32 -8.71
CA ALA A 230 -3.74 -0.87 -7.41
C ALA A 230 -5.19 -0.57 -7.01
N VAL A 231 -6.14 -0.90 -7.87
CA VAL A 231 -7.59 -0.68 -7.73
C VAL A 231 -8.34 -2.02 -7.80
N LEU A 232 -7.67 -3.15 -7.53
CA LEU A 232 -8.26 -4.48 -7.70
C LEU A 232 -9.06 -4.92 -6.47
N GLY A 233 -10.03 -4.11 -6.02
CA GLY A 233 -10.86 -4.41 -4.85
C GLY A 233 -10.59 -3.49 -3.65
N MET A 234 -11.57 -3.30 -2.78
CA MET A 234 -11.40 -2.60 -1.50
C MET A 234 -11.16 -3.60 -0.36
N ASN A 235 -12.02 -4.61 -0.27
CA ASN A 235 -12.09 -5.60 0.78
C ASN A 235 -11.50 -6.95 0.34
N ARG A 236 -11.63 -7.30 -0.95
CA ARG A 236 -11.27 -8.61 -1.51
C ARG A 236 -10.02 -8.56 -2.40
N SER A 237 -9.14 -7.59 -2.17
CA SER A 237 -8.05 -7.30 -3.11
C SER A 237 -7.08 -8.45 -3.35
N HIS A 238 -6.74 -9.19 -2.29
CA HIS A 238 -5.92 -10.39 -2.40
C HIS A 238 -6.61 -11.49 -3.21
N GLU A 239 -7.89 -11.75 -2.94
CA GLU A 239 -8.67 -12.77 -3.65
C GLU A 239 -8.79 -12.45 -5.14
N ILE A 240 -9.08 -11.19 -5.48
CA ILE A 240 -9.17 -10.74 -6.87
C ILE A 240 -7.82 -10.90 -7.60
N VAL A 241 -6.70 -10.56 -6.96
CA VAL A 241 -5.37 -10.75 -7.56
C VAL A 241 -5.06 -12.23 -7.82
N GLU A 242 -5.39 -13.12 -6.88
CA GLU A 242 -5.19 -14.56 -7.04
C GLU A 242 -6.11 -15.15 -8.12
N GLU A 243 -7.40 -14.77 -8.13
CA GLU A 243 -8.38 -15.20 -9.12
C GLU A 243 -7.98 -14.72 -10.54
N LEU A 244 -7.58 -13.45 -10.69
CA LEU A 244 -7.05 -12.93 -11.95
C LEU A 244 -5.78 -13.67 -12.38
N SER A 245 -4.90 -14.00 -11.43
CA SER A 245 -3.68 -14.76 -11.73
C SER A 245 -3.99 -16.14 -12.28
N ALA A 246 -4.97 -16.82 -11.69
CA ALA A 246 -5.43 -18.13 -12.12
C ALA A 246 -6.08 -18.08 -13.51
N GLU A 247 -7.03 -17.15 -13.72
CA GLU A 247 -7.78 -17.02 -14.98
C GLU A 247 -6.92 -16.60 -16.17
N LEU A 248 -5.91 -15.75 -15.93
CA LEU A 248 -4.94 -15.35 -16.95
C LEU A 248 -3.79 -16.36 -17.10
N ASN A 249 -3.67 -17.33 -16.19
CA ASN A 249 -2.54 -18.25 -16.07
C ASN A 249 -1.19 -17.51 -16.03
N ARG A 250 -1.14 -16.36 -15.35
CA ARG A 250 0.04 -15.50 -15.18
C ARG A 250 -0.01 -14.84 -13.82
N PRO A 251 1.11 -14.67 -13.10
CA PRO A 251 1.13 -13.89 -11.87
C PRO A 251 0.69 -12.45 -12.14
N VAL A 252 -0.36 -12.02 -11.45
CA VAL A 252 -0.90 -10.66 -11.45
C VAL A 252 -0.36 -9.91 -10.24
N PHE A 253 -0.08 -8.62 -10.42
CA PHE A 253 0.26 -7.72 -9.33
C PHE A 253 -0.33 -6.33 -9.51
N GLU A 254 -0.51 -5.66 -8.38
CA GLU A 254 -0.84 -4.24 -8.32
C GLU A 254 0.41 -3.36 -8.38
N ILE A 255 0.27 -2.20 -9.02
CA ILE A 255 1.21 -1.09 -9.03
C ILE A 255 0.53 0.09 -8.32
N PRO A 256 1.14 0.72 -7.30
CA PRO A 256 0.54 1.86 -6.61
C PRO A 256 0.11 2.96 -7.58
N THR A 257 -1.00 3.63 -7.29
CA THR A 257 -1.46 4.82 -8.03
C THR A 257 -1.02 6.11 -7.32
N MET A 258 -1.27 7.27 -7.94
CA MET A 258 -1.00 8.54 -7.28
C MET A 258 -1.96 8.76 -6.09
N PRO A 259 -1.58 9.56 -5.08
CA PRO A 259 -2.48 9.91 -3.99
C PRO A 259 -3.67 10.74 -4.47
N LEU A 260 -4.91 10.55 -4.00
CA LEU A 260 -5.47 9.59 -3.04
C LEU A 260 -5.42 8.15 -3.58
N SER A 261 -4.84 7.21 -2.82
CA SER A 261 -4.61 5.84 -3.33
C SER A 261 -5.48 4.81 -2.62
N VAL A 262 -5.94 3.81 -3.38
CA VAL A 262 -6.71 2.67 -2.84
C VAL A 262 -5.90 1.87 -1.80
N PRO A 263 -4.61 1.55 -1.99
CA PRO A 263 -3.80 0.94 -0.93
C PRO A 263 -3.78 1.75 0.37
N GLY A 264 -3.75 3.09 0.29
CA GLY A 264 -3.84 3.98 1.45
C GLY A 264 -5.22 3.91 2.12
N LEU A 265 -6.30 3.83 1.34
CA LEU A 265 -7.65 3.64 1.85
C LEU A 265 -7.80 2.30 2.59
N ARG A 266 -7.32 1.20 1.99
CA ARG A 266 -7.31 -0.14 2.60
C ARG A 266 -6.55 -0.13 3.93
N LEU A 267 -5.38 0.51 3.96
CA LEU A 267 -4.58 0.64 5.18
C LEU A 267 -5.32 1.41 6.27
N ASN A 268 -5.98 2.52 5.92
CA ASN A 268 -6.77 3.29 6.86
C ASN A 268 -7.95 2.48 7.41
N GLU A 269 -8.66 1.76 6.55
CA GLU A 269 -9.80 0.92 6.94
C GLU A 269 -9.38 -0.18 7.92
N ALA A 270 -8.31 -0.93 7.63
CA ALA A 270 -7.78 -1.93 8.55
C ALA A 270 -7.44 -1.37 9.93
N PHE A 271 -6.76 -0.22 10.00
CA PHE A 271 -6.48 0.39 11.29
C PHE A 271 -7.76 0.83 12.01
N THR A 272 -8.66 1.54 11.33
CA THR A 272 -9.86 2.06 11.99
C THR A 272 -10.80 0.95 12.46
N SER A 273 -11.03 -0.07 11.63
CA SER A 273 -11.89 -1.22 11.97
C SER A 273 -11.24 -2.07 13.05
N GLY A 274 -9.98 -2.47 12.85
CA GLY A 274 -9.26 -3.35 13.77
C GLY A 274 -9.05 -2.72 15.15
N LEU A 275 -8.72 -1.43 15.22
CA LEU A 275 -8.58 -0.75 16.50
C LEU A 275 -9.93 -0.53 17.20
N SER A 276 -11.00 -0.26 16.45
CA SER A 276 -12.35 -0.16 17.02
C SER A 276 -12.79 -1.49 17.64
N ALA A 277 -12.53 -2.60 16.96
CA ALA A 277 -12.77 -3.95 17.48
C ALA A 277 -11.95 -4.27 18.75
N ARG A 278 -10.82 -3.58 18.94
CA ARG A 278 -9.97 -3.67 20.15
C ARG A 278 -10.30 -2.63 21.22
N GLY A 279 -11.43 -1.94 21.09
CA GLY A 279 -11.94 -1.01 22.10
C GLY A 279 -11.35 0.41 22.04
N VAL A 280 -10.56 0.73 21.01
CA VAL A 280 -10.10 2.11 20.79
C VAL A 280 -11.28 2.96 20.32
N ARG A 281 -11.51 4.09 20.99
CA ARG A 281 -12.60 5.01 20.63
C ARG A 281 -12.10 6.11 19.72
N PHE A 282 -12.75 6.28 18.57
CA PHE A 282 -12.41 7.28 17.57
C PHE A 282 -13.29 8.52 17.68
N PHE A 283 -12.68 9.71 17.67
CA PHE A 283 -13.34 11.00 17.61
C PHE A 283 -12.79 11.82 16.44
N VAL A 284 -13.30 11.52 15.25
CA VAL A 284 -12.81 12.08 13.97
C VAL A 284 -14.01 12.41 13.06
N PRO A 285 -14.09 13.61 12.45
CA PRO A 285 -13.30 14.82 12.68
C PRO A 285 -13.83 15.64 13.87
N ASN A 286 -14.50 14.99 14.82
CA ASN A 286 -15.20 15.67 15.90
C ASN A 286 -14.24 16.47 16.77
N ARG A 287 -14.59 17.73 17.03
CA ARG A 287 -13.88 18.58 17.98
C ARG A 287 -14.06 18.00 19.38
N VAL A 288 -12.96 17.53 19.96
CA VAL A 288 -12.88 17.17 21.39
C VAL A 288 -12.51 18.46 22.14
N THR A 289 -13.33 18.85 23.11
CA THR A 289 -13.18 20.07 23.93
C THR A 289 -13.05 19.73 25.40
#